data_AF-A0A7X9DT74-F1
#
_entry.id   AF-A0A7X9DT74-F1
#
_cell.length_a   1.000
_cell.length_b   1.000
_cell.length_c   1.000
_cell.angle_alpha   90.00
_cell.angle_beta   90.00
_cell.angle_gamma   90.00
#
_symmetry.space_group_name_H-M   'P 1'
#
loop_
_entity.id
_entity.type
_entity.pdbx_description
1 polymer ?
#
loop_
_entity_poly.entity_id
_entity_poly.type
_entity_poly.pdbx_seq_one_letter_code
_entity_poly.pdbx_strand_id
1 'polypeptide(L)'
;MKSVALLVCLGLTLTLAGRAGAEAVVYQYDQFDPDINVAAGQVTSIPLATQPGFASGEAFGQLYRPTAGQYPVKITGIDLILASPPNMPGTAEVNARIEVWAHSGSGAAPTGSQPLWSITTADLYNPNTGQFGMPLQGNTAMSITFDQSEPDNHPPDINSGSFLVMIRYLDDARDMQTEWGTMQCMYYPSLGACGCQEVGTLLDQATTQNANVLHVYGSSNCTGPATNWTFANAIGVTGDFILRVHAETGGCTPQCQGKECGPDGCGGSCGDCPGGETCDGSGQCVGCTPQCQGKQCGPDGCGNLCGTCQPTETCNANQQCVPATGEVSIGAISPDWGYTDSETPVSITGGGFKAGATVRLGGTNLSAVQILSASLISATVPSGMQPGKYMLIVMNSDGGTASLADAFEVRQRTCTPQCTGKECGPDGCGGSCGTCPANQTCDNAGQCIGCTPQCQGKQCGPDGCGGECGTCGAGEVCDSSGVCQEVGKSSGCNCATGEDGLGALLGLLLGLGILLWRRG
;
A
#
# COMPACT_ATOMS: atom_id res chain seq x y z
N MET A 1 23.99 69.56 61.60
CA MET A 1 23.99 69.53 60.12
C MET A 1 25.21 68.73 59.68
N LYS A 2 25.17 67.57 59.01
CA LYS A 2 24.14 66.66 58.51
C LYS A 2 24.75 65.25 58.65
N SER A 3 23.99 64.29 59.15
CA SER A 3 24.40 62.89 59.28
C SER A 3 24.25 62.16 57.94
N VAL A 4 25.24 61.33 57.60
CA VAL A 4 25.25 60.46 56.40
C VAL A 4 24.41 59.22 56.70
N ALA A 5 23.32 59.01 55.97
CA ALA A 5 22.49 57.83 56.05
C ALA A 5 22.93 56.82 54.98
N LEU A 6 23.37 55.64 55.43
CA LEU A 6 23.71 54.49 54.61
C LEU A 6 22.40 53.78 54.24
N LEU A 7 21.96 53.90 52.98
CA LEU A 7 20.81 53.16 52.46
C LEU A 7 21.26 51.72 52.12
N VAL A 8 20.86 50.75 52.92
CA VAL A 8 20.94 49.32 52.58
C VAL A 8 19.73 48.99 51.70
N CYS A 9 19.96 48.85 50.39
CA CYS A 9 18.96 48.28 49.47
C CYS A 9 18.86 46.77 49.73
N LEU A 10 17.85 46.37 50.51
CA LEU A 10 17.40 44.98 50.60
C LEU A 10 16.78 44.61 49.25
N GLY A 11 17.57 43.97 48.38
CA GLY A 11 17.08 43.37 47.14
C GLY A 11 16.21 42.16 47.49
N LEU A 12 14.90 42.38 47.57
CA LEU A 12 13.90 41.32 47.68
C LEU A 12 13.87 40.60 46.32
N THR A 13 14.69 39.56 46.16
CA THR A 13 14.52 38.60 45.06
C THR A 13 13.19 37.89 45.27
N LEU A 14 12.14 38.41 44.63
CA LEU A 14 10.90 37.67 44.39
C LEU A 14 11.28 36.48 43.51
N THR A 15 11.60 35.35 44.13
CA THR A 15 11.50 34.05 43.47
C THR A 15 10.02 33.84 43.20
N LEU A 16 9.58 34.18 41.99
CA LEU A 16 8.36 33.62 41.41
C LEU A 16 8.56 32.10 41.42
N ALA A 17 8.05 31.43 42.46
CA ALA A 17 7.78 30.01 42.40
C ALA A 17 6.81 29.87 41.22
N GLY A 18 7.32 29.43 40.07
CA GLY A 18 6.50 29.02 38.94
C GLY A 18 5.54 27.99 39.49
N ARG A 19 4.25 28.33 39.56
CA ARG A 19 3.21 27.34 39.80
C ARG A 19 3.38 26.34 38.66
N ALA A 20 3.72 25.09 39.00
CA ALA A 20 3.61 23.96 38.10
C ALA A 20 2.11 23.77 37.81
N GLY A 21 1.58 24.60 36.93
CA GLY A 21 0.22 24.51 36.43
C GLY A 21 0.22 23.53 35.27
N ALA A 22 -0.78 22.65 35.23
CA ALA A 22 -1.07 21.87 34.06
C ALA A 22 -1.23 22.81 32.85
N GLU A 23 -0.46 22.55 31.80
CA GLU A 23 -0.46 23.27 30.54
C GLU A 23 -1.35 22.54 29.54
N ALA A 24 -2.33 23.24 28.98
CA ALA A 24 -3.17 22.69 27.93
C ALA A 24 -2.36 22.56 26.63
N VAL A 25 -2.32 21.35 26.07
CA VAL A 25 -1.59 21.02 24.84
C VAL A 25 -2.54 20.32 23.87
N VAL A 26 -2.42 20.69 22.60
CA VAL A 26 -3.07 19.98 21.50
C VAL A 26 -1.99 19.28 20.70
N TYR A 27 -2.02 17.95 20.69
CA TYR A 27 -1.18 17.17 19.79
C TYR A 27 -1.86 17.09 18.43
N GLN A 28 -1.21 17.65 17.41
CA GLN A 28 -1.68 17.68 16.02
C GLN A 28 -0.53 17.35 15.07
N TYR A 29 -0.83 16.62 13.99
CA TYR A 29 0.11 16.24 12.93
C TYR A 29 -0.45 16.51 11.53
N ASP A 30 -1.53 17.29 11.46
CA ASP A 30 -2.16 17.76 10.23
C ASP A 30 -1.73 19.21 9.91
N GLN A 31 -1.92 19.63 8.67
CA GLN A 31 -1.54 20.96 8.16
C GLN A 31 -2.66 22.02 8.26
N PHE A 32 -3.81 21.67 8.82
CA PHE A 32 -5.00 22.52 8.79
C PHE A 32 -5.03 23.51 9.96
N ASP A 33 -5.99 24.43 9.91
CA ASP A 33 -6.17 25.43 10.94
C ASP A 33 -6.39 24.79 12.33
N PRO A 34 -5.79 25.33 13.42
CA PRO A 34 -6.01 24.82 14.78
C PRO A 34 -7.49 24.83 15.21
N ASP A 35 -8.32 25.72 14.67
CA ASP A 35 -9.77 25.67 14.86
C ASP A 35 -10.38 24.58 13.98
N ILE A 36 -10.96 23.56 14.62
CA ILE A 36 -11.55 22.40 13.93
C ILE A 36 -12.65 22.78 12.93
N ASN A 37 -13.40 23.86 13.19
CA ASN A 37 -14.47 24.31 12.30
C ASN A 37 -13.91 24.97 11.04
N VAL A 38 -12.80 25.71 11.19
CA VAL A 38 -12.09 26.29 10.05
C VAL A 38 -11.42 25.18 9.24
N ALA A 39 -10.82 24.20 9.92
CA ALA A 39 -10.22 23.04 9.31
C ALA A 39 -11.25 22.23 8.48
N ALA A 40 -12.49 22.07 8.96
CA ALA A 40 -13.56 21.42 8.19
C ALA A 40 -13.82 22.09 6.84
N GLY A 41 -13.80 23.43 6.79
CA GLY A 41 -13.93 24.18 5.54
C GLY A 41 -12.77 23.97 4.57
N GLN A 42 -11.54 23.81 5.09
CA GLN A 42 -10.35 23.54 4.29
C GLN A 42 -10.39 22.12 3.72
N VAL A 43 -10.78 21.16 4.53
CA VAL A 43 -10.81 19.73 4.23
C VAL A 43 -11.91 19.36 3.22
N THR A 44 -13.09 19.99 3.29
CA THR A 44 -14.20 19.77 2.34
C THR A 44 -13.93 20.26 0.91
N SER A 45 -12.91 21.10 0.71
CA SER A 45 -12.51 21.58 -0.62
C SER A 45 -11.51 20.66 -1.34
N ILE A 46 -11.03 19.61 -0.65
CA ILE A 46 -10.05 18.65 -1.16
C ILE A 46 -10.82 17.39 -1.62
N PRO A 47 -10.81 17.03 -2.92
CA PRO A 47 -11.55 15.86 -3.39
C PRO A 47 -11.01 14.56 -2.77
N LEU A 48 -11.83 13.92 -1.91
CA LEU A 48 -12.00 12.49 -1.56
C LEU A 48 -10.78 11.54 -1.48
N ALA A 49 -9.54 11.99 -1.62
CA ALA A 49 -8.39 11.10 -1.75
C ALA A 49 -7.62 10.88 -0.44
N THR A 50 -8.04 11.48 0.68
CA THR A 50 -7.10 11.72 1.77
C THR A 50 -7.66 11.67 3.20
N GLN A 51 -8.93 11.32 3.38
CA GLN A 51 -9.58 11.27 4.70
C GLN A 51 -10.06 9.84 5.03
N PRO A 52 -9.93 9.39 6.29
CA PRO A 52 -10.57 8.17 6.74
C PRO A 52 -12.06 8.21 6.50
N GLY A 53 -12.54 7.10 5.97
CA GLY A 53 -13.88 6.92 5.50
C GLY A 53 -14.78 6.34 6.59
N PHE A 54 -16.09 6.47 6.41
CA PHE A 54 -17.05 5.58 7.06
C PHE A 54 -17.10 4.29 6.26
N ALA A 55 -16.07 3.44 6.37
CA ALA A 55 -16.13 2.09 5.83
C ALA A 55 -16.37 1.07 6.94
N SER A 56 -17.22 0.09 6.63
CA SER A 56 -17.52 -1.01 7.57
C SER A 56 -16.20 -1.72 7.93
N GLY A 57 -15.96 -1.93 9.22
CA GLY A 57 -14.72 -2.52 9.76
C GLY A 57 -13.48 -1.63 9.67
N GLU A 58 -13.56 -0.37 9.28
CA GLU A 58 -12.38 0.50 9.23
C GLU A 58 -11.83 0.84 10.63
N ALA A 59 -10.50 0.94 10.73
CA ALA A 59 -9.81 1.45 11.87
C ALA A 59 -8.73 2.44 11.41
N PHE A 60 -8.60 3.56 12.10
CA PHE A 60 -7.55 4.54 11.81
C PHE A 60 -7.00 5.06 13.12
N GLY A 61 -5.74 5.48 13.11
CA GLY A 61 -5.11 5.96 14.32
C GLY A 61 -3.83 6.74 14.06
N GLN A 62 -3.35 7.39 15.10
CA GLN A 62 -2.17 8.24 15.03
C GLN A 62 -1.31 8.09 16.28
N LEU A 63 0.01 8.00 16.05
CA LEU A 63 1.00 7.83 17.10
C LEU A 63 1.47 9.20 17.62
N TYR A 64 1.32 9.44 18.92
CA TYR A 64 1.71 10.67 19.60
C TYR A 64 2.96 10.45 20.43
N ARG A 65 3.91 11.39 20.35
CA ARG A 65 5.21 11.33 21.02
C ARG A 65 5.43 12.55 21.93
N PRO A 66 4.89 12.54 23.16
CA PRO A 66 5.18 13.60 24.12
C PRO A 66 6.67 13.65 24.46
N THR A 67 7.17 14.86 24.72
CA THR A 67 8.51 15.08 25.26
C THR A 67 8.51 14.85 26.78
N ALA A 68 9.68 14.55 27.37
CA ALA A 68 9.79 14.24 28.80
C ALA A 68 9.15 15.31 29.72
N GLY A 69 9.18 16.59 29.35
CA GLY A 69 8.57 17.66 30.15
C GLY A 69 7.03 17.71 30.11
N GLN A 70 6.38 16.96 29.23
CA GLN A 70 4.92 16.98 29.04
C GLN A 70 4.19 15.94 29.87
N TYR A 71 4.89 15.06 30.57
CA TYR A 71 4.24 14.02 31.37
C TYR A 71 3.86 14.52 32.79
N PRO A 72 2.77 14.00 33.39
CA PRO A 72 1.81 13.09 32.77
C PRO A 72 1.02 13.80 31.67
N VAL A 73 0.63 13.03 30.67
CA VAL A 73 -0.31 13.48 29.64
C VAL A 73 -1.69 12.99 30.05
N LYS A 74 -2.53 13.92 30.47
CA LYS A 74 -3.92 13.68 30.80
C LYS A 74 -4.78 14.03 29.60
N ILE A 75 -5.31 13.03 28.90
CA ILE A 75 -6.11 13.24 27.70
C ILE A 75 -7.50 13.74 28.09
N THR A 76 -7.84 14.96 27.66
CA THR A 76 -9.10 15.63 27.97
C THR A 76 -10.13 15.56 26.84
N GLY A 77 -9.69 15.25 25.63
CA GLY A 77 -10.58 15.12 24.48
C GLY A 77 -9.86 14.82 23.18
N ILE A 78 -10.64 14.67 22.11
CA ILE A 78 -10.14 14.53 20.75
C ILE A 78 -10.96 15.37 19.77
N ASP A 79 -10.29 15.90 18.75
CA ASP A 79 -10.97 16.43 17.56
C ASP A 79 -10.72 15.52 16.38
N LEU A 80 -11.74 15.34 15.55
CA LEU A 80 -11.62 14.55 14.33
C LEU A 80 -12.54 15.05 13.21
N ILE A 81 -12.10 14.84 11.98
CA ILE A 81 -12.91 15.02 10.77
C ILE A 81 -12.74 13.77 9.91
N LEU A 82 -13.87 13.22 9.48
CA LEU A 82 -13.95 11.95 8.76
C LEU A 82 -14.71 12.17 7.45
N ALA A 83 -14.29 11.56 6.34
CA ALA A 83 -14.98 11.68 5.07
C ALA A 83 -16.14 10.70 4.97
N SER A 84 -17.33 11.19 4.59
CA SER A 84 -18.44 10.30 4.22
C SER A 84 -18.33 9.83 2.76
N PRO A 85 -18.63 8.55 2.43
CA PRO A 85 -18.67 8.07 1.06
C PRO A 85 -19.66 8.86 0.19
N PRO A 86 -19.36 9.09 -1.11
CA PRO A 86 -20.23 9.87 -2.01
C PRO A 86 -21.64 9.30 -2.20
N ASN A 87 -21.77 7.97 -2.03
CA ASN A 87 -23.02 7.24 -2.22
C ASN A 87 -23.81 7.05 -0.91
N MET A 88 -23.29 7.50 0.23
CA MET A 88 -24.06 7.51 1.47
C MET A 88 -24.96 8.75 1.51
N PRO A 89 -26.28 8.60 1.74
CA PRO A 89 -27.15 9.74 2.00
C PRO A 89 -26.64 10.50 3.23
N GLY A 90 -26.83 11.83 3.26
CA GLY A 90 -26.21 12.75 4.23
C GLY A 90 -26.33 12.38 5.71
N THR A 91 -25.48 13.00 6.55
CA THR A 91 -25.35 12.81 8.01
C THR A 91 -25.47 11.35 8.47
N ALA A 92 -24.77 10.43 7.80
CA ALA A 92 -24.63 9.07 8.29
C ALA A 92 -23.90 9.11 9.64
N GLU A 93 -24.59 8.67 10.69
CA GLU A 93 -24.07 8.48 12.03
C GLU A 93 -23.61 7.03 12.17
N VAL A 94 -22.39 6.82 12.67
CA VAL A 94 -21.89 5.48 12.97
C VAL A 94 -21.33 5.43 14.38
N ASN A 95 -21.50 4.28 15.03
CA ASN A 95 -20.80 4.02 16.26
C ASN A 95 -19.42 3.44 15.99
N ALA A 96 -18.43 3.98 16.70
CA ALA A 96 -17.07 3.51 16.68
C ALA A 96 -16.60 3.22 18.10
N ARG A 97 -15.43 2.61 18.21
CA ARG A 97 -14.68 2.38 19.43
C ARG A 97 -13.47 3.29 19.41
N ILE A 98 -13.32 4.08 20.45
CA ILE A 98 -12.09 4.84 20.72
C ILE A 98 -11.19 3.95 21.57
N GLU A 99 -9.94 3.83 21.19
CA GLU A 99 -8.93 3.01 21.87
C GLU A 99 -7.66 3.85 22.10
N VAL A 100 -7.10 3.77 23.30
CA VAL A 100 -5.80 4.35 23.63
C VAL A 100 -4.84 3.23 23.96
N TRP A 101 -3.70 3.19 23.28
CA TRP A 101 -2.70 2.14 23.45
C TRP A 101 -1.35 2.72 23.87
N ALA A 102 -0.62 2.00 24.72
CA ALA A 102 0.80 2.25 24.93
C ALA A 102 1.57 1.92 23.65
N HIS A 103 2.65 2.67 23.39
CA HIS A 103 3.52 2.41 22.25
C HIS A 103 5.00 2.68 22.60
N SER A 104 5.82 1.64 22.50
CA SER A 104 7.28 1.71 22.72
C SER A 104 8.12 1.27 21.52
N GLY A 105 7.48 0.89 20.41
CA GLY A 105 8.14 0.43 19.18
C GLY A 105 8.31 1.50 18.11
N SER A 106 8.83 1.08 16.95
CA SER A 106 8.92 1.90 15.73
C SER A 106 7.96 1.43 14.60
N GLY A 107 7.26 0.32 14.82
CA GLY A 107 6.29 -0.26 13.88
C GLY A 107 4.88 0.29 14.07
N ALA A 108 3.98 -0.04 13.15
CA ALA A 108 2.57 0.40 13.22
C ALA A 108 1.71 -0.37 14.23
N ALA A 109 2.15 -1.54 14.69
CA ALA A 109 1.40 -2.33 15.65
C ALA A 109 1.42 -1.68 17.05
N PRO A 110 0.27 -1.58 17.74
CA PRO A 110 0.25 -1.21 19.16
C PRO A 110 1.11 -2.18 19.97
N THR A 111 1.76 -1.71 21.04
CA THR A 111 2.50 -2.61 21.93
C THR A 111 1.55 -3.15 23.00
N GLY A 112 1.35 -4.47 23.03
CA GLY A 112 0.51 -5.15 24.02
C GLY A 112 -0.66 -5.91 23.40
N SER A 113 -1.30 -6.77 24.19
CA SER A 113 -2.44 -7.59 23.75
C SER A 113 -3.80 -6.90 23.92
N GLN A 114 -3.85 -5.73 24.58
CA GLN A 114 -5.06 -4.97 24.90
C GLN A 114 -4.75 -3.45 24.99
N PRO A 115 -5.73 -2.57 24.72
CA PRO A 115 -5.56 -1.14 24.90
C PRO A 115 -5.42 -0.77 26.39
N LEU A 116 -4.78 0.37 26.66
CA LEU A 116 -4.77 0.98 27.99
C LEU A 116 -6.19 1.39 28.42
N TRP A 117 -7.00 1.80 27.43
CA TRP A 117 -8.38 2.21 27.63
C TRP A 117 -9.17 2.11 26.33
N SER A 118 -10.46 1.80 26.43
CA SER A 118 -11.35 1.77 25.28
C SER A 118 -12.80 2.03 25.68
N ILE A 119 -13.51 2.79 24.84
CA ILE A 119 -14.96 3.04 24.99
C ILE A 119 -15.64 3.05 23.61
N THR A 120 -16.92 2.73 23.56
CA THR A 120 -17.72 2.94 22.34
C THR A 120 -18.30 4.35 22.35
N THR A 121 -18.47 4.95 21.17
CA THR A 121 -19.15 6.23 21.05
C THR A 121 -20.60 6.17 21.53
N ALA A 122 -21.24 5.00 21.51
CA ALA A 122 -22.58 4.81 22.05
C ALA A 122 -22.61 4.93 23.59
N ASP A 123 -21.54 4.47 24.25
CA ASP A 123 -21.38 4.48 25.71
C ASP A 123 -20.66 5.75 26.22
N LEU A 124 -20.21 6.61 25.31
CA LEU A 124 -19.49 7.82 25.66
C LEU A 124 -20.45 8.88 26.22
N TYR A 125 -20.07 9.50 27.34
CA TYR A 125 -20.87 10.52 27.98
C TYR A 125 -20.47 11.89 27.42
N ASN A 126 -21.45 12.67 27.00
CA ASN A 126 -21.23 14.03 26.56
C ASN A 126 -21.46 15.00 27.73
N PRO A 127 -20.41 15.59 28.32
CA PRO A 127 -20.56 16.50 29.45
C PRO A 127 -21.28 17.81 29.08
N ASN A 128 -21.34 18.16 27.79
CA ASN A 128 -22.01 19.38 27.32
C ASN A 128 -23.53 19.21 27.22
N THR A 129 -24.01 18.00 26.89
CA THR A 129 -25.45 17.72 26.74
C THR A 129 -26.02 16.91 27.91
N GLY A 130 -25.17 16.27 28.70
CA GLY A 130 -25.55 15.40 29.80
C GLY A 130 -26.12 14.05 29.36
N GLN A 131 -25.84 13.61 28.12
CA GLN A 131 -26.38 12.39 27.52
C GLN A 131 -25.27 11.42 27.12
N PHE A 132 -25.61 10.13 27.07
CA PHE A 132 -24.77 9.10 26.48
C PHE A 132 -25.05 8.99 24.98
N GLY A 133 -24.00 8.68 24.21
CA GLY A 133 -24.08 8.50 22.78
C GLY A 133 -23.56 9.73 22.02
N MET A 134 -22.41 9.57 21.40
CA MET A 134 -21.74 10.54 20.54
C MET A 134 -21.33 9.89 19.22
N PRO A 135 -22.29 9.38 18.41
CA PRO A 135 -21.97 8.73 17.14
C PRO A 135 -21.17 9.67 16.24
N LEU A 136 -20.24 9.10 15.49
CA LEU A 136 -19.40 9.86 14.58
C LEU A 136 -20.20 10.25 13.35
N GLN A 137 -20.00 11.47 12.86
CA GLN A 137 -20.67 12.00 11.68
C GLN A 137 -19.66 12.35 10.60
N GLY A 138 -19.97 11.95 9.36
CA GLY A 138 -19.10 12.21 8.22
C GLY A 138 -19.25 13.59 7.63
N ASN A 139 -18.13 14.10 7.12
CA ASN A 139 -17.92 15.46 6.63
C ASN A 139 -18.25 16.53 7.67
N THR A 140 -18.16 16.20 8.96
CA THR A 140 -18.48 17.08 10.09
C THR A 140 -17.26 17.21 11.01
N ALA A 141 -16.99 18.43 11.48
CA ALA A 141 -16.05 18.66 12.58
C ALA A 141 -16.63 18.08 13.86
N MET A 142 -15.94 17.10 14.43
CA MET A 142 -16.31 16.48 15.68
C MET A 142 -15.30 16.87 16.75
N SER A 143 -15.79 17.42 17.87
CA SER A 143 -15.03 17.62 19.09
C SER A 143 -15.65 16.79 20.20
N ILE A 144 -14.84 15.91 20.77
CA ILE A 144 -15.22 15.02 21.86
C ILE A 144 -14.47 15.45 23.11
N THR A 145 -15.21 15.77 24.17
CA THR A 145 -14.65 16.07 25.49
C THR A 145 -14.93 14.90 26.42
N PHE A 146 -13.89 14.37 27.05
CA PHE A 146 -14.02 13.25 27.99
C PHE A 146 -14.38 13.75 29.38
N ASP A 147 -15.31 13.08 30.04
CA ASP A 147 -15.67 13.37 31.43
C ASP A 147 -14.55 12.89 32.36
N GLN A 148 -13.77 13.86 32.86
CA GLN A 148 -12.63 13.62 33.74
C GLN A 148 -13.02 13.19 35.16
N SER A 149 -14.32 13.15 35.49
CA SER A 149 -14.81 12.74 36.80
C SER A 149 -15.16 11.25 36.89
N GLU A 150 -15.30 10.57 35.74
CA GLU A 150 -15.67 9.16 35.64
C GLU A 150 -14.56 8.37 34.93
N PRO A 151 -13.78 7.53 35.65
CA PRO A 151 -12.65 6.79 35.09
C PRO A 151 -12.97 5.94 33.85
N ASP A 152 -14.19 5.47 33.70
CA ASP A 152 -14.61 4.71 32.53
C ASP A 152 -14.80 5.60 31.28
N ASN A 153 -15.02 6.91 31.46
CA ASN A 153 -15.32 7.87 30.38
C ASN A 153 -14.12 8.69 29.90
N HIS A 154 -12.92 8.41 30.41
CA HIS A 154 -11.71 9.07 29.95
C HIS A 154 -10.51 8.12 29.94
N PRO A 155 -9.51 8.33 29.06
CA PRO A 155 -8.26 7.59 29.12
C PRO A 155 -7.50 7.82 30.44
N PRO A 156 -6.74 6.83 30.94
CA PRO A 156 -5.86 7.02 32.08
C PRO A 156 -4.72 7.97 31.75
N ASP A 157 -4.14 8.60 32.78
CA ASP A 157 -2.94 9.42 32.65
C ASP A 157 -1.77 8.62 32.08
N ILE A 158 -1.15 9.15 31.03
CA ILE A 158 0.00 8.55 30.39
C ILE A 158 1.25 9.16 31.02
N ASN A 159 2.08 8.32 31.64
CA ASN A 159 3.20 8.78 32.47
C ASN A 159 4.58 8.62 31.81
N SER A 160 4.65 7.94 30.66
CA SER A 160 5.89 7.77 29.88
C SER A 160 5.59 7.19 28.51
N GLY A 161 6.55 7.25 27.59
CA GLY A 161 6.48 6.58 26.30
C GLY A 161 5.49 7.23 25.31
N SER A 162 5.49 6.72 24.08
CA SER A 162 4.54 7.18 23.07
C SER A 162 3.18 6.50 23.28
N PHE A 163 2.13 7.07 22.69
CA PHE A 163 0.81 6.47 22.75
C PHE A 163 0.08 6.58 21.42
N LEU A 164 -0.80 5.62 21.15
CA LEU A 164 -1.61 5.57 19.95
C LEU A 164 -3.06 5.83 20.32
N VAL A 165 -3.72 6.74 19.62
CA VAL A 165 -5.19 6.83 19.63
C VAL A 165 -5.69 6.18 18.35
N MET A 166 -6.60 5.21 18.49
CA MET A 166 -7.22 4.50 17.39
C MET A 166 -8.73 4.61 17.48
N ILE A 167 -9.37 4.85 16.35
CA ILE A 167 -10.82 4.81 16.16
C ILE A 167 -11.12 3.58 15.32
N ARG A 168 -12.02 2.71 15.78
CA ARG A 168 -12.39 1.46 15.13
C ARG A 168 -13.90 1.37 14.95
N TYR A 169 -14.39 1.26 13.73
CA TYR A 169 -15.82 1.04 13.47
C TYR A 169 -16.25 -0.36 13.93
N LEU A 170 -17.48 -0.45 14.42
CA LEU A 170 -17.99 -1.68 15.04
C LEU A 170 -18.61 -2.66 14.03
N ASP A 171 -18.93 -2.20 12.83
CA ASP A 171 -19.48 -3.05 11.77
C ASP A 171 -18.38 -3.93 11.16
N ASP A 172 -18.73 -5.12 10.66
CA ASP A 172 -17.76 -6.05 10.07
C ASP A 172 -17.14 -5.49 8.78
N ALA A 173 -15.84 -5.76 8.55
CA ALA A 173 -15.18 -5.32 7.32
C ALA A 173 -15.94 -5.74 6.04
N ARG A 174 -16.17 -4.76 5.15
CA ARG A 174 -16.73 -4.98 3.80
C ARG A 174 -15.74 -4.56 2.73
N ASP A 175 -16.01 -5.01 1.51
CA ASP A 175 -15.27 -4.61 0.33
C ASP A 175 -15.42 -3.10 0.05
N MET A 176 -14.32 -2.36 0.06
CA MET A 176 -14.36 -0.90 -0.13
C MET A 176 -14.64 -0.47 -1.56
N GLN A 177 -14.41 -1.32 -2.56
CA GLN A 177 -14.83 -1.02 -3.93
C GLN A 177 -16.35 -0.93 -4.03
N THR A 178 -17.06 -1.74 -3.24
CA THR A 178 -18.51 -1.73 -3.10
C THR A 178 -19.03 -0.48 -2.36
N GLU A 179 -18.28 0.04 -1.38
CA GLU A 179 -18.69 1.21 -0.58
C GLU A 179 -18.30 2.56 -1.21
N TRP A 180 -17.12 2.66 -1.83
CA TRP A 180 -16.55 3.91 -2.35
C TRP A 180 -16.54 4.01 -3.89
N GLY A 181 -16.79 2.92 -4.61
CA GLY A 181 -16.91 2.89 -6.08
C GLY A 181 -15.59 3.04 -6.87
N THR A 182 -14.60 3.79 -6.36
CA THR A 182 -13.27 3.93 -6.94
C THR A 182 -12.21 4.01 -5.85
N MET A 183 -11.19 3.14 -5.87
CA MET A 183 -10.01 3.28 -5.01
C MET A 183 -9.01 4.20 -5.70
N GLN A 184 -8.67 5.33 -5.06
CA GLN A 184 -7.56 6.17 -5.52
C GLN A 184 -6.35 5.91 -4.64
N CYS A 185 -5.21 5.61 -5.27
CA CYS A 185 -3.96 5.50 -4.55
C CYS A 185 -3.40 6.90 -4.26
N MET A 186 -3.06 7.15 -3.00
CA MET A 186 -2.27 8.31 -2.60
C MET A 186 -0.84 8.11 -3.10
N TYR A 187 -0.33 9.03 -3.89
CA TYR A 187 1.07 9.07 -4.28
C TYR A 187 1.73 10.25 -3.57
N TYR A 188 2.80 9.97 -2.81
CA TYR A 188 3.61 10.98 -2.10
C TYR A 188 4.90 11.21 -2.89
N PRO A 189 4.96 12.25 -3.75
CA PRO A 189 6.07 12.43 -4.70
C PRO A 189 7.40 12.73 -4.00
N SER A 190 7.37 13.32 -2.80
CA SER A 190 8.55 13.65 -2.00
C SER A 190 9.24 12.43 -1.40
N LEU A 191 8.52 11.31 -1.26
CA LEU A 191 9.03 10.07 -0.68
C LEU A 191 9.07 8.91 -1.68
N GLY A 192 8.64 9.14 -2.93
CA GLY A 192 8.64 8.12 -3.99
C GLY A 192 7.74 6.92 -3.68
N ALA A 193 6.68 7.14 -2.89
CA ALA A 193 5.84 6.07 -2.35
C ALA A 193 4.38 6.22 -2.77
N CYS A 194 3.71 5.09 -2.98
CA CYS A 194 2.26 5.02 -3.12
C CYS A 194 1.65 4.37 -1.88
N GLY A 195 0.74 5.06 -1.20
CA GLY A 195 -0.23 4.44 -0.32
C GLY A 195 -1.50 4.22 -1.12
N CYS A 196 -1.73 3.03 -1.64
CA CYS A 196 -3.07 2.73 -2.10
C CYS A 196 -3.98 2.57 -0.88
N GLN A 197 -5.16 3.18 -0.93
CA GLN A 197 -6.31 2.75 -0.15
C GLN A 197 -6.75 1.36 -0.67
N GLU A 198 -5.84 0.38 -0.74
CA GLU A 198 -6.25 -1.01 -0.90
C GLU A 198 -6.64 -1.49 0.48
N VAL A 199 -7.93 -1.57 0.65
CA VAL A 199 -8.49 -2.19 1.81
C VAL A 199 -8.68 -3.66 1.49
N GLY A 200 -7.56 -4.37 1.56
CA GLY A 200 -7.58 -5.78 1.84
C GLY A 200 -7.88 -5.97 3.33
N THR A 201 -8.49 -7.11 3.67
CA THR A 201 -8.51 -7.56 5.07
C THR A 201 -7.08 -7.54 5.59
N LEU A 202 -6.76 -6.65 6.52
CA LEU A 202 -5.46 -6.70 7.17
C LEU A 202 -5.45 -7.92 8.06
N LEU A 203 -4.90 -9.00 7.51
CA LEU A 203 -4.59 -10.20 8.24
C LEU A 203 -3.32 -9.98 9.08
N ASP A 204 -3.37 -9.05 10.04
CA ASP A 204 -2.78 -9.35 11.35
C ASP A 204 -3.93 -9.63 12.33
N GLN A 205 -4.43 -10.87 12.27
CA GLN A 205 -5.52 -11.33 13.14
C GLN A 205 -5.12 -11.47 14.61
N ALA A 206 -3.86 -11.20 14.97
CA ALA A 206 -3.41 -11.29 16.36
C ALA A 206 -3.78 -10.06 17.18
N THR A 207 -3.92 -8.88 16.56
CA THR A 207 -4.14 -7.60 17.27
C THR A 207 -5.41 -6.86 16.85
N THR A 208 -5.81 -6.90 15.57
CA THR A 208 -7.01 -6.19 15.08
C THR A 208 -7.83 -7.05 14.12
N GLN A 209 -8.69 -7.91 14.66
CA GLN A 209 -9.54 -8.79 13.84
C GLN A 209 -10.56 -8.00 13.01
N ASN A 210 -10.80 -8.45 11.78
CA ASN A 210 -11.83 -7.94 10.87
C ASN A 210 -11.75 -6.42 10.62
N ALA A 211 -10.53 -5.85 10.60
CA ALA A 211 -10.33 -4.43 10.44
C ALA A 211 -9.62 -4.04 9.12
N ASN A 212 -10.07 -2.93 8.56
CA ASN A 212 -9.49 -2.21 7.44
C ASN A 212 -8.68 -1.03 7.99
N VAL A 213 -7.34 -1.05 7.98
CA VAL A 213 -6.53 -0.03 8.67
C VAL A 213 -6.06 1.02 7.68
N LEU A 214 -6.36 2.28 7.98
CA LEU A 214 -5.91 3.42 7.22
C LEU A 214 -4.66 4.06 7.86
N HIS A 215 -3.84 4.70 7.01
CA HIS A 215 -2.68 5.51 7.39
C HIS A 215 -1.45 4.74 7.87
N VAL A 216 -1.16 3.67 7.15
CA VAL A 216 -0.01 2.82 7.38
C VAL A 216 0.85 2.79 6.12
N TYR A 217 2.14 3.06 6.27
CA TYR A 217 3.12 3.15 5.20
C TYR A 217 3.89 1.83 5.07
N GLY A 218 3.96 1.30 3.84
CA GLY A 218 4.67 0.06 3.50
C GLY A 218 5.33 0.15 2.12
N SER A 219 6.42 -0.59 1.91
CA SER A 219 7.19 -0.60 0.65
C SER A 219 6.70 -1.61 -0.40
N SER A 220 5.62 -2.33 -0.11
CA SER A 220 5.02 -3.34 -1.00
C SER A 220 3.73 -2.86 -1.63
N ASN A 221 3.36 -3.48 -2.75
CA ASN A 221 2.01 -3.50 -3.30
C ASN A 221 1.02 -3.88 -2.19
N CYS A 222 0.01 -3.03 -1.96
CA CYS A 222 -0.90 -2.98 -0.81
C CYS A 222 -1.82 -4.21 -0.62
N THR A 223 -1.45 -5.35 -1.21
CA THR A 223 -2.14 -6.63 -1.13
C THR A 223 -1.45 -7.58 -0.14
N GLY A 224 -2.18 -8.04 0.87
CA GLY A 224 -1.80 -9.17 1.75
C GLY A 224 -1.32 -8.78 3.16
N PRO A 225 -1.13 -9.77 4.07
CA PRO A 225 -0.61 -9.53 5.41
C PRO A 225 0.84 -9.04 5.32
N ALA A 226 1.07 -7.76 5.64
CA ALA A 226 2.40 -7.14 5.63
C ALA A 226 2.91 -6.95 7.06
N THR A 227 4.21 -7.23 7.26
CA THR A 227 4.87 -7.25 8.58
C THR A 227 5.71 -6.00 8.88
N ASN A 228 5.82 -5.04 7.94
CA ASN A 228 6.78 -3.91 7.99
C ASN A 228 6.10 -2.54 7.78
N TRP A 229 4.96 -2.38 8.40
CA TRP A 229 4.17 -1.16 8.37
C TRP A 229 4.68 -0.11 9.37
N THR A 230 4.66 1.17 9.00
CA THR A 230 4.93 2.29 9.92
C THR A 230 3.86 3.38 9.80
N PHE A 231 3.58 4.13 10.87
CA PHE A 231 2.65 5.25 10.78
C PHE A 231 3.24 6.36 9.90
N ALA A 232 2.43 7.00 9.06
CA ALA A 232 2.94 8.04 8.16
C ALA A 232 3.63 9.19 8.94
N ASN A 233 3.07 9.58 10.08
CA ASN A 233 3.67 10.60 10.94
C ASN A 233 4.96 10.13 11.65
N ALA A 234 5.21 8.81 11.74
CA ALA A 234 6.49 8.29 12.23
C ALA A 234 7.64 8.49 11.24
N ILE A 235 7.34 8.66 9.95
CA ILE A 235 8.32 8.96 8.89
C ILE A 235 8.24 10.42 8.42
N GLY A 236 7.62 11.30 9.21
CA GLY A 236 7.52 12.73 8.91
C GLY A 236 6.51 13.07 7.81
N VAL A 237 5.64 12.14 7.43
CA VAL A 237 4.47 12.44 6.60
C VAL A 237 3.39 13.01 7.51
N THR A 238 3.12 14.30 7.36
CA THR A 238 1.92 14.92 7.92
C THR A 238 0.73 14.50 7.07
N GLY A 239 -0.31 14.00 7.75
CA GLY A 239 -1.47 13.39 7.10
C GLY A 239 -2.53 14.43 6.75
N ASP A 240 -3.31 14.11 5.72
CA ASP A 240 -4.42 14.92 5.22
C ASP A 240 -5.75 14.67 5.95
N PHE A 241 -5.71 14.02 7.13
CA PHE A 241 -6.86 13.84 8.01
C PHE A 241 -6.58 14.32 9.42
N ILE A 242 -7.65 14.68 10.12
CA ILE A 242 -7.57 15.33 11.41
C ILE A 242 -7.95 14.31 12.48
N LEU A 243 -6.99 13.98 13.34
CA LEU A 243 -7.18 13.35 14.65
C LEU A 243 -6.26 14.09 15.63
N ARG A 244 -6.81 15.01 16.39
CA ARG A 244 -6.06 15.83 17.36
C ARG A 244 -6.39 15.37 18.76
N VAL A 245 -5.38 15.37 19.63
CA VAL A 245 -5.55 14.99 21.04
C VAL A 245 -5.41 16.24 21.88
N HIS A 246 -6.47 16.58 22.61
CA HIS A 246 -6.45 17.59 23.66
C HIS A 246 -5.98 16.97 24.96
N ALA A 247 -5.01 17.59 25.60
CA ALA A 247 -4.47 17.10 26.85
C ALA A 247 -4.08 18.23 27.80
N GLU A 248 -4.06 17.91 29.08
CA GLU A 248 -3.36 18.65 30.11
C GLU A 248 -2.00 17.97 30.34
N THR A 249 -0.93 18.75 30.29
CA THR A 249 0.46 18.26 30.37
C THR A 249 1.26 19.04 31.40
N GLY A 250 2.28 18.42 31.97
CA GLY A 250 3.09 19.09 32.99
C GLY A 250 2.36 19.26 34.33
N GLY A 251 3.13 19.57 35.37
CA GLY A 251 2.68 19.48 36.77
C GLY A 251 3.25 18.27 37.53
N CYS A 252 4.06 17.45 36.87
CA CYS A 252 4.70 16.30 37.48
C CYS A 252 5.97 16.68 38.24
N THR A 253 6.07 16.25 39.49
CA THR A 253 7.32 16.29 40.24
C THR A 253 7.94 14.89 40.18
N PRO A 254 9.15 14.71 39.60
CA PRO A 254 9.81 13.41 39.50
C PRO A 254 9.84 12.67 40.84
N GLN A 255 9.25 11.48 40.89
CA GLN A 255 9.14 10.66 42.10
C GLN A 255 10.35 9.73 42.23
N CYS A 256 11.52 10.33 42.39
CA CYS A 256 12.79 9.59 42.52
C CYS A 256 13.27 9.40 43.95
N GLN A 257 12.49 9.84 44.93
CA GLN A 257 12.86 9.67 46.32
C GLN A 257 12.92 8.19 46.69
N GLY A 258 14.13 7.68 46.93
CA GLY A 258 14.39 6.28 47.27
C GLY A 258 14.58 5.34 46.08
N LYS A 259 14.59 5.86 44.84
CA LYS A 259 14.88 5.10 43.62
C LYS A 259 16.26 5.45 43.08
N GLU A 260 16.97 4.46 42.59
CA GLU A 260 18.29 4.57 41.93
C GLU A 260 18.17 4.47 40.41
N CYS A 261 17.21 3.69 39.91
CA CYS A 261 16.88 3.61 38.50
C CYS A 261 15.37 3.41 38.29
N GLY A 262 14.92 3.42 37.03
CA GLY A 262 13.52 3.21 36.66
C GLY A 262 12.72 4.50 36.42
N PRO A 263 11.45 4.40 36.00
CA PRO A 263 10.67 5.56 35.60
C PRO A 263 10.38 6.51 36.78
N ASP A 264 10.50 7.81 36.52
CA ASP A 264 10.26 8.87 37.51
C ASP A 264 8.79 9.27 37.65
N GLY A 265 7.91 8.67 36.84
CA GLY A 265 6.48 8.98 36.78
C GLY A 265 6.15 10.21 35.92
N CYS A 266 7.15 10.88 35.39
CA CYS A 266 7.06 12.10 34.58
C CYS A 266 7.76 11.90 33.22
N GLY A 267 7.75 10.68 32.69
CA GLY A 267 8.34 10.34 31.40
C GLY A 267 9.86 10.38 31.33
N GLY A 268 10.53 10.65 32.45
CA GLY A 268 11.96 10.51 32.64
C GLY A 268 12.31 9.23 33.42
N SER A 269 13.59 9.08 33.75
CA SER A 269 14.08 8.04 34.65
C SER A 269 14.75 8.65 35.88
N CYS A 270 14.74 7.92 36.99
CA CYS A 270 15.41 8.31 38.23
C CYS A 270 16.92 8.07 38.21
N GLY A 271 17.42 7.44 37.15
CA GLY A 271 18.81 7.05 36.95
C GLY A 271 18.92 5.80 36.09
N ASP A 272 20.16 5.43 35.77
CA ASP A 272 20.53 4.22 35.05
C ASP A 272 21.39 3.34 35.97
N CYS A 273 21.14 2.03 35.95
CA CYS A 273 21.89 1.11 36.80
C CYS A 273 23.29 0.82 36.20
N PRO A 274 24.36 0.72 37.01
CA PRO A 274 25.72 0.37 36.56
C PRO A 274 25.80 -1.00 35.86
N GLY A 275 26.83 -1.19 35.02
CA GLY A 275 26.97 -2.39 34.18
C GLY A 275 26.91 -3.72 34.97
N GLY A 276 25.95 -4.58 34.61
CA GLY A 276 25.68 -5.86 35.26
C GLY A 276 24.49 -5.84 36.23
N GLU A 277 23.84 -4.69 36.40
CA GLU A 277 22.66 -4.53 37.26
C GLU A 277 21.41 -4.19 36.41
N THR A 278 20.24 -4.57 36.91
CA THR A 278 18.94 -4.23 36.31
C THR A 278 18.07 -3.52 37.32
N CYS A 279 17.22 -2.61 36.84
CA CYS A 279 16.25 -1.93 37.67
C CYS A 279 15.13 -2.90 38.05
N ASP A 280 14.98 -3.19 39.35
CA ASP A 280 13.82 -3.95 39.81
C ASP A 280 12.55 -3.06 39.89
N GLY A 281 11.41 -3.68 40.18
CA GLY A 281 10.12 -2.98 40.30
C GLY A 281 10.04 -2.00 41.49
N SER A 282 11.01 -2.02 42.41
CA SER A 282 11.12 -1.06 43.50
C SER A 282 11.98 0.17 43.14
N GLY A 283 12.61 0.15 41.96
CA GLY A 283 13.50 1.21 41.49
C GLY A 283 14.93 1.09 42.03
N GLN A 284 15.36 -0.11 42.46
CA GLN A 284 16.73 -0.36 42.92
C GLN A 284 17.56 -1.07 41.86
N CYS A 285 18.86 -0.75 41.82
CA CYS A 285 19.82 -1.49 41.01
C CYS A 285 20.07 -2.84 41.70
N VAL A 286 19.66 -3.94 41.07
CA VAL A 286 19.93 -5.28 41.60
C VAL A 286 20.82 -6.06 40.64
N GLY A 287 21.73 -6.85 41.22
CA GLY A 287 22.64 -7.69 40.45
C GLY A 287 21.87 -8.62 39.50
N CYS A 288 22.19 -8.53 38.21
CA CYS A 288 21.60 -9.33 37.16
C CYS A 288 22.61 -10.39 36.70
N THR A 289 22.16 -11.63 36.55
CA THR A 289 23.01 -12.71 36.01
C THR A 289 22.78 -12.81 34.50
N PRO A 290 23.77 -12.50 33.65
CA PRO A 290 23.64 -12.54 32.20
C PRO A 290 23.22 -13.91 31.70
N GLN A 291 22.08 -13.98 30.99
CA GLN A 291 21.56 -15.23 30.45
C GLN A 291 22.07 -15.46 29.02
N CYS A 292 23.36 -15.75 28.88
CA CYS A 292 23.96 -16.03 27.56
C CYS A 292 24.00 -17.50 27.16
N GLN A 293 23.51 -18.38 28.01
CA GLN A 293 23.57 -19.81 27.75
C GLN A 293 22.65 -20.19 26.58
N GLY A 294 23.23 -20.59 25.45
CA GLY A 294 22.53 -20.92 24.21
C GLY A 294 22.35 -19.77 23.22
N LYS A 295 22.84 -18.56 23.52
CA LYS A 295 22.77 -17.38 22.63
C LYS A 295 24.11 -17.15 21.92
N GLN A 296 24.09 -16.84 20.63
CA GLN A 296 25.28 -16.44 19.87
C GLN A 296 25.41 -14.90 19.79
N CYS A 297 24.28 -14.21 19.81
CA CYS A 297 24.14 -12.76 19.71
C CYS A 297 22.85 -12.33 20.44
N GLY A 298 22.69 -11.03 20.70
CA GLY A 298 21.45 -10.46 21.22
C GLY A 298 21.48 -10.18 22.73
N PRO A 299 20.40 -9.65 23.32
CA PRO A 299 20.42 -9.14 24.69
C PRO A 299 20.62 -10.25 25.74
N ASP A 300 21.41 -9.94 26.77
CA ASP A 300 21.72 -10.84 27.88
C ASP A 300 20.69 -10.83 29.01
N GLY A 301 19.66 -9.98 28.89
CA GLY A 301 18.64 -9.77 29.92
C GLY A 301 19.04 -8.76 31.00
N CYS A 302 20.25 -8.21 30.92
CA CYS A 302 20.85 -7.28 31.88
C CYS A 302 21.29 -5.95 31.24
N GLY A 303 20.73 -5.61 30.07
CA GLY A 303 21.06 -4.40 29.33
C GLY A 303 22.36 -4.47 28.50
N ASN A 304 23.06 -5.62 28.48
CA ASN A 304 24.20 -5.86 27.60
C ASN A 304 23.86 -6.90 26.52
N LEU A 305 24.84 -7.24 25.67
CA LEU A 305 24.69 -8.23 24.59
C LEU A 305 25.51 -9.49 24.88
N CYS A 306 24.89 -10.64 24.65
CA CYS A 306 25.54 -11.93 24.57
C CYS A 306 26.23 -12.09 23.22
N GLY A 307 27.54 -11.88 23.14
CA GLY A 307 28.31 -12.08 21.90
C GLY A 307 28.06 -11.03 20.83
N THR A 308 28.79 -11.12 19.73
CA THR A 308 28.69 -10.24 18.56
C THR A 308 28.84 -11.08 17.29
N CYS A 309 28.04 -10.80 16.26
CA CYS A 309 28.12 -11.49 14.98
C CYS A 309 29.26 -10.96 14.11
N GLN A 310 29.69 -11.73 13.11
CA GLN A 310 30.66 -11.25 12.13
C GLN A 310 30.10 -10.06 11.33
N PRO A 311 30.95 -9.23 10.69
CA PRO A 311 30.49 -8.07 9.91
C PRO A 311 29.49 -8.41 8.78
N THR A 312 29.46 -9.66 8.34
CA THR A 312 28.56 -10.17 7.29
C THR A 312 27.33 -10.88 7.85
N GLU A 313 27.03 -10.75 9.14
CA GLU A 313 25.96 -11.46 9.84
C GLU A 313 25.11 -10.50 10.68
N THR A 314 23.80 -10.78 10.77
CA THR A 314 22.85 -10.11 11.66
C THR A 314 22.32 -11.07 12.71
N CYS A 315 21.94 -10.54 13.87
CA CYS A 315 21.33 -11.34 14.93
C CYS A 315 19.83 -11.50 14.69
N ASN A 316 19.36 -12.74 14.50
CA ASN A 316 17.94 -13.00 14.31
C ASN A 316 17.16 -13.07 15.64
N ALA A 317 15.83 -13.15 15.57
CA ALA A 317 14.95 -13.24 16.75
C ALA A 317 15.23 -14.46 17.66
N ASN A 318 15.81 -15.52 17.09
CA ASN A 318 16.23 -16.72 17.82
C ASN A 318 17.62 -16.59 18.46
N GLN A 319 18.20 -15.38 18.47
CA GLN A 319 19.50 -15.09 19.09
C GLN A 319 20.66 -15.88 18.45
N GLN A 320 20.56 -16.11 17.14
CA GLN A 320 21.56 -16.76 16.30
C GLN A 320 22.13 -15.77 15.27
N CYS A 321 23.42 -15.89 14.98
CA CYS A 321 24.05 -15.14 13.91
C CYS A 321 23.68 -15.78 12.57
N VAL A 322 23.02 -15.00 11.72
CA VAL A 322 22.64 -15.40 10.36
C VAL A 322 23.25 -14.43 9.36
N PRO A 323 23.50 -14.83 8.10
CA PRO A 323 24.06 -13.92 7.10
C PRO A 323 23.23 -12.64 6.97
N ALA A 324 23.89 -11.48 7.06
CA ALA A 324 23.31 -10.18 6.78
C ALA A 324 22.92 -10.17 5.30
N THR A 325 21.63 -10.01 5.00
CA THR A 325 21.14 -9.81 3.63
C THR A 325 21.94 -8.69 2.98
N GLY A 326 22.70 -9.03 1.94
CA GLY A 326 23.74 -8.15 1.40
C GLY A 326 23.14 -6.84 0.86
N GLU A 327 23.77 -5.71 1.17
CA GLU A 327 23.42 -4.44 0.56
C GLU A 327 23.56 -4.55 -0.97
N VAL A 328 22.42 -4.53 -1.66
CA VAL A 328 22.35 -4.43 -3.12
C VAL A 328 22.17 -2.96 -3.46
N SER A 329 22.83 -2.47 -4.51
CA SER A 329 22.65 -1.11 -5.01
C SER A 329 22.54 -1.10 -6.53
N ILE A 330 21.80 -0.13 -7.07
CA ILE A 330 21.67 0.11 -8.51
C ILE A 330 22.27 1.48 -8.80
N GLY A 331 23.19 1.53 -9.77
CA GLY A 331 23.81 2.75 -10.26
C GLY A 331 23.03 3.36 -11.42
N ALA A 332 22.84 2.60 -12.50
CA ALA A 332 22.12 3.06 -13.69
C ALA A 332 21.62 1.88 -14.55
N ILE A 333 20.70 2.18 -15.47
CA ILE A 333 20.31 1.32 -16.59
C ILE A 333 20.62 2.04 -17.90
N SER A 334 21.12 1.30 -18.90
CA SER A 334 21.50 1.87 -20.20
C SER A 334 21.12 0.93 -21.35
N PRO A 335 20.39 1.42 -22.37
CA PRO A 335 19.69 2.71 -22.40
C PRO A 335 18.63 2.82 -21.29
N ASP A 336 18.29 4.06 -20.92
CA ASP A 336 17.25 4.42 -19.94
C ASP A 336 15.89 4.69 -20.61
N TRP A 337 15.71 4.26 -21.85
CA TRP A 337 14.45 4.37 -22.58
C TRP A 337 14.29 3.30 -23.67
N GLY A 338 13.04 3.07 -24.08
CA GLY A 338 12.66 2.14 -25.15
C GLY A 338 11.26 2.44 -25.73
N TYR A 339 10.83 1.70 -26.76
CA TYR A 339 9.50 1.87 -27.34
C TYR A 339 8.52 0.76 -26.92
N THR A 340 7.24 1.10 -26.82
CA THR A 340 6.17 0.14 -26.47
C THR A 340 6.06 -1.04 -27.43
N ASP A 341 6.47 -0.89 -28.69
CA ASP A 341 6.31 -1.88 -29.76
C ASP A 341 7.59 -2.68 -30.08
N SER A 342 8.66 -2.53 -29.27
CA SER A 342 9.93 -3.25 -29.49
C SER A 342 10.64 -3.63 -28.20
N GLU A 343 11.26 -4.80 -28.16
CA GLU A 343 12.16 -5.18 -27.07
C GLU A 343 13.41 -4.27 -27.03
N THR A 344 13.90 -3.97 -25.83
CA THR A 344 15.07 -3.11 -25.64
C THR A 344 16.13 -3.83 -24.79
N PRO A 345 17.29 -4.20 -25.35
CA PRO A 345 18.38 -4.77 -24.57
C PRO A 345 19.01 -3.69 -23.67
N VAL A 346 19.22 -4.01 -22.40
CA VAL A 346 19.71 -3.07 -21.37
C VAL A 346 20.87 -3.66 -20.57
N SER A 347 21.74 -2.77 -20.11
CA SER A 347 22.79 -3.05 -19.14
C SER A 347 22.52 -2.28 -17.85
N ILE A 348 22.60 -2.97 -16.71
CA ILE A 348 22.34 -2.41 -15.39
C ILE A 348 23.64 -2.46 -14.58
N THR A 349 24.09 -1.30 -14.13
CA THR A 349 25.26 -1.18 -13.26
C THR A 349 24.83 -1.01 -11.81
N GLY A 350 25.67 -1.42 -10.86
CA GLY A 350 25.37 -1.33 -9.43
C GLY A 350 26.39 -2.06 -8.56
N GLY A 351 25.94 -2.59 -7.43
CA GLY A 351 26.77 -3.33 -6.49
C GLY A 351 26.00 -4.44 -5.78
N GLY A 352 26.71 -5.52 -5.44
CA GLY A 352 26.16 -6.62 -4.67
C GLY A 352 25.31 -7.61 -5.46
N PHE A 353 25.32 -7.62 -6.80
CA PHE A 353 24.52 -8.54 -7.60
C PHE A 353 24.98 -10.00 -7.45
N LYS A 354 24.03 -10.92 -7.31
CA LYS A 354 24.30 -12.36 -7.14
C LYS A 354 23.70 -13.18 -8.27
N ALA A 355 24.30 -14.35 -8.54
CA ALA A 355 23.78 -15.28 -9.53
C ALA A 355 22.34 -15.69 -9.19
N GLY A 356 21.45 -15.66 -10.18
CA GLY A 356 20.02 -15.91 -9.98
C GLY A 356 19.22 -14.68 -9.50
N ALA A 357 19.81 -13.49 -9.47
CA ALA A 357 19.04 -12.26 -9.22
C ALA A 357 17.94 -12.08 -10.27
N THR A 358 16.79 -11.59 -9.82
CA THR A 358 15.66 -11.22 -10.67
C THR A 358 15.64 -9.71 -10.87
N VAL A 359 15.22 -9.28 -12.06
CA VAL A 359 15.20 -7.86 -12.44
C VAL A 359 13.84 -7.49 -13.02
N ARG A 360 13.29 -6.37 -12.57
CA ARG A 360 11.94 -5.92 -12.90
C ARG A 360 11.88 -4.43 -13.18
N LEU A 361 11.01 -4.01 -14.09
CA LEU A 361 10.62 -2.61 -14.31
C LEU A 361 9.16 -2.43 -13.88
N GLY A 362 8.95 -1.73 -12.76
CA GLY A 362 7.67 -1.68 -12.07
C GLY A 362 7.15 -3.09 -11.76
N GLY A 363 6.01 -3.46 -12.35
CA GLY A 363 5.42 -4.79 -12.22
C GLY A 363 6.05 -5.86 -13.13
N THR A 364 6.71 -5.47 -14.23
CA THR A 364 7.07 -6.36 -15.34
C THR A 364 8.46 -6.98 -15.15
N ASN A 365 8.56 -8.30 -15.28
CA ASN A 365 9.84 -9.02 -15.27
C ASN A 365 10.61 -8.79 -16.57
N LEU A 366 11.91 -8.53 -16.47
CA LEU A 366 12.79 -8.48 -17.63
C LEU A 366 13.14 -9.90 -18.07
N SER A 367 13.39 -10.08 -19.38
CA SER A 367 13.83 -11.34 -19.96
C SER A 367 15.35 -11.36 -20.15
N ALA A 368 15.89 -12.54 -20.48
CA ALA A 368 17.32 -12.72 -20.75
C ALA A 368 18.28 -12.17 -19.66
N VAL A 369 17.86 -12.21 -18.39
CA VAL A 369 18.66 -11.70 -17.26
C VAL A 369 19.93 -12.54 -17.08
N GLN A 370 21.09 -11.91 -17.20
CA GLN A 370 22.41 -12.49 -17.05
C GLN A 370 23.23 -11.62 -16.08
N ILE A 371 23.60 -12.17 -14.93
CA ILE A 371 24.45 -11.48 -13.95
C ILE A 371 25.90 -11.73 -14.36
N LEU A 372 26.52 -10.72 -14.99
CA LEU A 372 27.88 -10.82 -15.53
C LEU A 372 28.93 -10.62 -14.44
N SER A 373 28.62 -9.84 -13.41
CA SER A 373 29.45 -9.65 -12.22
C SER A 373 28.63 -9.08 -11.06
N ALA A 374 29.25 -8.90 -9.88
CA ALA A 374 28.61 -8.25 -8.74
C ALA A 374 28.19 -6.78 -8.99
N SER A 375 28.58 -6.18 -10.13
CA SER A 375 28.27 -4.79 -10.47
C SER A 375 27.67 -4.61 -11.87
N LEU A 376 27.39 -5.70 -12.61
CA LEU A 376 26.85 -5.62 -13.96
C LEU A 376 25.85 -6.75 -14.25
N ILE A 377 24.64 -6.36 -14.68
CA ILE A 377 23.61 -7.26 -15.20
C ILE A 377 23.31 -6.88 -16.65
N SER A 378 23.14 -7.87 -17.52
CA SER A 378 22.54 -7.70 -18.84
C SER A 378 21.12 -8.27 -18.81
N ALA A 379 20.15 -7.56 -19.39
CA ALA A 379 18.75 -7.99 -19.44
C ALA A 379 18.05 -7.39 -20.66
N THR A 380 16.82 -7.81 -20.93
CA THR A 380 15.99 -7.28 -22.01
C THR A 380 14.64 -6.81 -21.47
N VAL A 381 14.28 -5.58 -21.80
CA VAL A 381 12.95 -5.01 -21.54
C VAL A 381 11.99 -5.51 -22.63
N PRO A 382 10.87 -6.17 -22.25
CA PRO A 382 9.92 -6.71 -23.23
C PRO A 382 9.08 -5.61 -23.89
N SER A 383 8.58 -5.88 -25.11
CA SER A 383 7.56 -5.05 -25.76
C SER A 383 6.18 -5.19 -25.08
N GLY A 384 5.27 -4.25 -25.32
CA GLY A 384 3.90 -4.24 -24.80
C GLY A 384 3.72 -3.47 -23.49
N MET A 385 4.81 -2.91 -22.94
CA MET A 385 4.73 -2.00 -21.79
C MET A 385 4.04 -0.69 -22.19
N GLN A 386 3.19 -0.16 -21.31
CA GLN A 386 2.50 1.11 -21.55
C GLN A 386 3.49 2.29 -21.55
N PRO A 387 3.20 3.40 -22.23
CA PRO A 387 4.05 4.58 -22.15
C PRO A 387 4.13 5.14 -20.72
N GLY A 388 5.33 5.44 -20.24
CA GLY A 388 5.56 5.94 -18.88
C GLY A 388 6.98 5.71 -18.38
N LYS A 389 7.30 6.28 -17.21
CA LYS A 389 8.56 6.01 -16.49
C LYS A 389 8.37 4.86 -15.51
N TYR A 390 9.36 3.99 -15.45
CA TYR A 390 9.34 2.76 -14.65
C TYR A 390 10.53 2.71 -13.70
N MET A 391 10.25 2.29 -12.46
CA MET A 391 11.28 1.99 -11.46
C MET A 391 11.95 0.65 -11.77
N LEU A 392 13.28 0.60 -11.72
CA LEU A 392 14.05 -0.64 -11.82
C LEU A 392 14.21 -1.28 -10.44
N ILE A 393 13.95 -2.57 -10.32
CA ILE A 393 14.13 -3.36 -9.09
C ILE A 393 15.05 -4.54 -9.39
N VAL A 394 16.06 -4.76 -8.54
CA VAL A 394 16.91 -5.95 -8.54
C VAL A 394 16.74 -6.67 -7.22
N MET A 395 16.43 -7.96 -7.26
CA MET A 395 16.28 -8.82 -6.09
C MET A 395 17.20 -10.02 -6.21
N ASN A 396 18.15 -10.14 -5.29
CA ASN A 396 19.03 -11.30 -5.19
C ASN A 396 18.33 -12.49 -4.54
N SER A 397 18.87 -13.70 -4.75
CA SER A 397 18.38 -14.94 -4.15
C SER A 397 18.50 -15.00 -2.62
N ASP A 398 19.29 -14.12 -2.01
CA ASP A 398 19.47 -14.02 -0.55
C ASP A 398 18.54 -12.97 0.09
N GLY A 399 17.60 -12.42 -0.67
CA GLY A 399 16.64 -11.41 -0.19
C GLY A 399 17.15 -9.96 -0.28
N GLY A 400 18.43 -9.75 -0.63
CA GLY A 400 18.95 -8.40 -0.89
C GLY A 400 18.20 -7.74 -2.05
N THR A 401 17.66 -6.53 -1.84
CA THR A 401 16.83 -5.83 -2.82
C THR A 401 17.29 -4.39 -2.98
N ALA A 402 17.31 -3.89 -4.22
CA ALA A 402 17.59 -2.50 -4.55
C ALA A 402 16.59 -1.98 -5.58
N SER A 403 16.32 -0.68 -5.54
CA SER A 403 15.43 -0.01 -6.49
C SER A 403 15.99 1.33 -6.96
N LEU A 404 15.79 1.65 -8.25
CA LEU A 404 16.12 2.94 -8.85
C LEU A 404 14.85 3.53 -9.49
N ALA A 405 14.34 4.61 -8.90
CA ALA A 405 13.14 5.31 -9.38
C ALA A 405 13.36 5.95 -10.75
N ASP A 406 12.29 6.04 -11.56
CA ASP A 406 12.30 6.65 -12.90
C ASP A 406 13.45 6.16 -13.81
N ALA A 407 13.91 4.94 -13.60
CA ALA A 407 15.10 4.41 -14.23
C ALA A 407 14.95 4.19 -15.75
N PHE A 408 13.75 3.85 -16.22
CA PHE A 408 13.53 3.55 -17.63
C PHE A 408 12.23 4.16 -18.17
N GLU A 409 12.28 4.87 -19.30
CA GLU A 409 11.13 5.48 -19.95
C GLU A 409 10.65 4.66 -21.16
N VAL A 410 9.42 4.16 -21.11
CA VAL A 410 8.76 3.58 -22.28
C VAL A 410 8.05 4.68 -23.04
N ARG A 411 8.37 4.81 -24.32
CA ARG A 411 7.79 5.79 -25.24
C ARG A 411 6.86 5.11 -26.23
N GLN A 412 5.81 5.81 -26.60
CA GLN A 412 5.07 5.48 -27.82
C GLN A 412 5.73 6.18 -29.01
N ARG A 413 5.78 5.54 -30.17
CA ARG A 413 6.06 6.26 -31.41
C ARG A 413 4.85 7.16 -31.68
N THR A 414 5.02 8.46 -31.51
CA THR A 414 4.06 9.42 -32.05
C THR A 414 4.17 9.38 -33.56
N CYS A 415 3.37 8.54 -34.21
CA CYS A 415 3.21 8.57 -35.65
C CYS A 415 2.18 9.65 -35.97
N THR A 416 2.57 10.67 -36.74
CA THR A 416 1.66 11.72 -37.20
C THR A 416 0.92 11.24 -38.46
N PRO A 417 -0.41 11.03 -38.41
CA PRO A 417 -1.17 10.55 -39.56
C PRO A 417 -1.00 11.46 -40.77
N GLN A 418 -0.58 10.90 -41.91
CA GLN A 418 -0.33 11.65 -43.15
C GLN A 418 -1.59 11.72 -44.02
N CYS A 419 -2.63 12.37 -43.50
CA CYS A 419 -3.94 12.47 -44.16
C CYS A 419 -4.17 13.78 -44.92
N THR A 420 -3.20 14.69 -44.93
CA THR A 420 -3.32 15.94 -45.68
C THR A 420 -3.50 15.65 -47.17
N GLY A 421 -4.67 16.01 -47.71
CA GLY A 421 -5.03 15.79 -49.12
C GLY A 421 -5.62 14.40 -49.45
N LYS A 422 -5.88 13.55 -48.44
CA LYS A 422 -6.50 12.24 -48.61
C LYS A 422 -7.90 12.20 -47.99
N GLU A 423 -8.82 11.51 -48.66
CA GLU A 423 -10.20 11.26 -48.25
C GLU A 423 -10.42 9.82 -47.77
N CYS A 424 -9.67 8.86 -48.32
CA CYS A 424 -9.65 7.47 -47.88
C CYS A 424 -8.25 6.85 -48.01
N GLY A 425 -8.06 5.64 -47.46
CA GLY A 425 -6.79 4.89 -47.52
C GLY A 425 -5.92 4.97 -46.25
N PRO A 426 -4.78 4.26 -46.19
CA PRO A 426 -3.96 4.16 -44.98
C PRO A 426 -3.27 5.48 -44.63
N ASP A 427 -3.17 5.76 -43.33
CA ASP A 427 -2.60 7.01 -42.78
C ASP A 427 -1.08 6.97 -42.53
N GLY A 428 -0.45 5.81 -42.78
CA GLY A 428 0.98 5.57 -42.54
C GLY A 428 1.33 5.16 -41.10
N CYS A 429 0.34 5.10 -40.21
CA CYS A 429 0.47 4.81 -38.78
C CYS A 429 -0.33 3.57 -38.35
N GLY A 430 -0.84 2.79 -39.31
CA GLY A 430 -1.69 1.63 -39.06
C GLY A 430 -3.19 1.96 -38.96
N GLY A 431 -3.57 3.22 -39.13
CA GLY A 431 -4.96 3.69 -39.26
C GLY A 431 -5.34 4.02 -40.71
N SER A 432 -6.50 4.67 -40.88
CA SER A 432 -7.00 5.11 -42.20
C SER A 432 -7.42 6.57 -42.17
N CYS A 433 -7.20 7.30 -43.25
CA CYS A 433 -7.60 8.70 -43.43
C CYS A 433 -9.10 8.89 -43.68
N GLY A 434 -9.85 7.80 -43.84
CA GLY A 434 -11.29 7.79 -44.07
C GLY A 434 -11.75 6.56 -44.87
N THR A 435 -13.05 6.48 -45.11
CA THR A 435 -13.68 5.45 -45.96
C THR A 435 -14.48 6.12 -47.07
N CYS A 436 -14.47 5.53 -48.25
CA CYS A 436 -15.14 6.12 -49.40
C CYS A 436 -16.66 5.79 -49.38
N PRO A 437 -17.56 6.71 -49.79
CA PRO A 437 -19.00 6.47 -49.90
C PRO A 437 -19.39 5.31 -50.84
N ALA A 438 -20.65 4.87 -50.77
CA ALA A 438 -21.17 3.79 -51.62
C ALA A 438 -20.91 4.03 -53.12
N ASN A 439 -20.45 2.99 -53.83
CA ASN A 439 -20.02 3.01 -55.23
C ASN A 439 -18.73 3.82 -55.52
N GLN A 440 -17.85 4.00 -54.53
CA GLN A 440 -16.53 4.59 -54.72
C GLN A 440 -15.43 3.71 -54.14
N THR A 441 -14.24 3.79 -54.73
CA THR A 441 -13.03 3.11 -54.26
C THR A 441 -11.91 4.09 -53.98
N CYS A 442 -11.05 3.76 -53.04
CA CYS A 442 -9.86 4.56 -52.74
C CYS A 442 -8.82 4.33 -53.82
N ASP A 443 -8.42 5.38 -54.54
CA ASP A 443 -7.30 5.29 -55.45
C ASP A 443 -5.95 5.39 -54.71
N ASN A 444 -4.84 5.26 -55.45
CA ASN A 444 -3.48 5.34 -54.89
C ASN A 444 -3.10 6.74 -54.36
N ALA A 445 -3.83 7.78 -54.77
CA ALA A 445 -3.65 9.14 -54.27
C ALA A 445 -4.43 9.39 -52.96
N GLY A 446 -5.30 8.46 -52.56
CA GLY A 446 -6.15 8.58 -51.38
C GLY A 446 -7.44 9.33 -51.65
N GLN A 447 -7.90 9.42 -52.91
CA GLN A 447 -9.16 10.06 -53.29
C GLN A 447 -10.27 9.05 -53.52
N CYS A 448 -11.51 9.43 -53.21
CA CYS A 448 -12.68 8.61 -53.50
C CYS A 448 -13.04 8.76 -54.99
N ILE A 449 -12.74 7.75 -55.80
CA ILE A 449 -13.10 7.75 -57.22
C ILE A 449 -14.33 6.88 -57.49
N GLY A 450 -15.16 7.31 -58.45
CA GLY A 450 -16.33 6.55 -58.87
C GLY A 450 -15.95 5.16 -59.36
N CYS A 451 -16.59 4.14 -58.80
CA CYS A 451 -16.39 2.76 -59.15
C CYS A 451 -17.71 2.19 -59.68
N THR A 452 -17.67 1.54 -60.84
CA THR A 452 -18.86 0.90 -61.42
C THR A 452 -18.87 -0.57 -60.97
N PRO A 453 -19.86 -1.01 -60.17
CA PRO A 453 -19.95 -2.38 -59.67
C PRO A 453 -19.89 -3.41 -60.80
N GLN A 454 -18.91 -4.33 -60.74
CA GLN A 454 -18.73 -5.37 -61.75
C GLN A 454 -19.49 -6.64 -61.38
N CYS A 455 -20.82 -6.55 -61.43
CA CYS A 455 -21.71 -7.68 -61.12
C CYS A 455 -22.13 -8.50 -62.34
N GLN A 456 -21.66 -8.14 -63.53
CA GLN A 456 -22.03 -8.85 -64.74
C GLN A 456 -21.46 -10.28 -64.73
N GLY A 457 -22.34 -11.28 -64.67
CA GLY A 457 -21.99 -12.69 -64.60
C GLY A 457 -21.81 -13.25 -63.19
N LYS A 458 -22.00 -12.45 -62.14
CA LYS A 458 -21.96 -12.88 -60.72
C LYS A 458 -23.37 -12.99 -60.13
N GLN A 459 -23.59 -13.98 -59.27
CA GLN A 459 -24.81 -14.21 -58.49
C GLN A 459 -24.65 -13.79 -57.01
N CYS A 460 -23.45 -13.94 -56.47
CA CYS A 460 -23.04 -13.42 -55.15
C CYS A 460 -21.55 -13.01 -55.18
N GLY A 461 -21.07 -12.36 -54.11
CA GLY A 461 -19.65 -12.02 -53.92
C GLY A 461 -19.29 -10.56 -54.24
N PRO A 462 -18.03 -10.14 -54.00
CA PRO A 462 -17.66 -8.72 -54.03
C PRO A 462 -17.78 -8.11 -55.43
N ASP A 463 -18.28 -6.86 -55.48
CA ASP A 463 -18.53 -6.11 -56.71
C ASP A 463 -17.30 -5.34 -57.25
N GLY A 464 -16.18 -5.40 -56.53
CA GLY A 464 -14.95 -4.67 -56.84
C GLY A 464 -14.93 -3.23 -56.37
N CYS A 465 -16.03 -2.74 -55.79
CA CYS A 465 -16.24 -1.37 -55.33
C CYS A 465 -16.53 -1.27 -53.83
N GLY A 466 -16.26 -2.33 -53.07
CA GLY A 466 -16.54 -2.41 -51.63
C GLY A 466 -17.97 -2.83 -51.28
N GLY A 467 -18.79 -3.20 -52.27
CA GLY A 467 -20.12 -3.79 -52.11
C GLY A 467 -20.16 -5.27 -52.52
N GLU A 468 -21.37 -5.85 -52.52
CA GLU A 468 -21.62 -7.25 -52.91
C GLU A 468 -22.63 -7.33 -54.07
N CYS A 469 -22.37 -8.26 -55.00
CA CYS A 469 -23.21 -8.56 -56.15
C CYS A 469 -24.26 -9.60 -55.81
N GLY A 470 -25.36 -9.20 -55.16
CA GLY A 470 -26.44 -10.13 -54.79
C GLY A 470 -26.09 -11.02 -53.59
N THR A 471 -27.02 -11.90 -53.22
CA THR A 471 -26.89 -12.79 -52.06
C THR A 471 -27.33 -14.21 -52.44
N CYS A 472 -26.58 -15.21 -51.97
CA CYS A 472 -26.92 -16.61 -52.23
C CYS A 472 -28.12 -17.05 -51.34
N GLY A 473 -28.87 -18.07 -51.77
CA GLY A 473 -30.04 -18.57 -51.05
C GLY A 473 -29.68 -19.31 -49.75
N ALA A 474 -30.69 -19.66 -48.95
CA ALA A 474 -30.48 -20.41 -47.71
C ALA A 474 -29.85 -21.78 -47.99
N GLY A 475 -28.64 -22.02 -47.46
CA GLY A 475 -27.88 -23.26 -47.68
C GLY A 475 -26.85 -23.21 -48.82
N GLU A 476 -26.68 -22.04 -49.46
CA GLU A 476 -25.68 -21.83 -50.51
C GLU A 476 -24.54 -20.92 -50.03
N VAL A 477 -23.34 -21.11 -50.57
CA VAL A 477 -22.16 -20.27 -50.37
C VAL A 477 -21.66 -19.74 -51.70
N CYS A 478 -21.16 -18.50 -51.68
CA CYS A 478 -20.55 -17.89 -52.85
C CYS A 478 -19.18 -18.51 -53.08
N ASP A 479 -18.96 -19.14 -54.24
CA ASP A 479 -17.62 -19.57 -54.63
C ASP A 479 -16.77 -18.39 -55.13
N SER A 480 -15.47 -18.63 -55.37
CA SER A 480 -14.52 -17.62 -55.84
C SER A 480 -14.80 -17.10 -57.25
N SER A 481 -15.68 -17.75 -58.02
CA SER A 481 -16.13 -17.29 -59.34
C SER A 481 -17.37 -16.40 -59.28
N GLY A 482 -17.96 -16.22 -58.09
CA GLY A 482 -19.14 -15.40 -57.87
C GLY A 482 -20.45 -16.15 -58.15
N VAL A 483 -20.46 -17.48 -58.07
CA VAL A 483 -21.65 -18.33 -58.30
C VAL A 483 -22.11 -18.94 -56.97
N CYS A 484 -23.42 -19.02 -56.76
CA CYS A 484 -24.02 -19.68 -55.60
C CYS A 484 -23.84 -21.19 -55.71
N GLN A 485 -23.27 -21.84 -54.68
CA GLN A 485 -23.12 -23.30 -54.62
C GLN A 485 -23.76 -23.84 -53.35
N GLU A 486 -24.55 -24.91 -53.42
CA GLU A 486 -25.08 -25.60 -52.25
C GLU A 486 -23.94 -26.13 -51.35
N VAL A 487 -24.04 -25.88 -50.05
CA VAL A 487 -23.10 -26.41 -49.06
C VAL A 487 -23.32 -27.92 -48.94
N GLY A 488 -22.45 -28.72 -49.58
CA GLY A 488 -22.37 -30.16 -49.32
C GLY A 488 -22.34 -31.11 -50.54
N LYS A 489 -22.42 -30.62 -51.78
CA LYS A 489 -22.17 -31.47 -52.96
C LYS A 489 -20.75 -31.28 -53.49
N SER A 490 -19.81 -32.00 -52.89
CA SER A 490 -18.57 -32.31 -53.60
C SER A 490 -18.92 -33.14 -54.84
N SER A 491 -18.58 -32.63 -56.01
CA SER A 491 -18.49 -33.42 -57.21
C SER A 491 -17.33 -34.41 -57.03
N GLY A 492 -17.65 -35.68 -56.80
CA GLY A 492 -16.75 -36.77 -57.17
C GLY A 492 -16.07 -37.59 -56.07
N CYS A 493 -16.64 -37.74 -54.87
CA CYS A 493 -16.28 -38.89 -54.02
C CYS A 493 -17.47 -39.86 -53.91
N ASN A 494 -17.41 -40.93 -54.70
CA ASN A 494 -18.29 -42.09 -54.57
C ASN A 494 -18.00 -42.79 -53.23
N CYS A 495 -18.86 -42.62 -52.24
CA CYS A 495 -19.00 -43.59 -51.17
C CYS A 495 -19.90 -44.72 -51.70
N ALA A 496 -19.28 -45.87 -51.98
CA ALA A 496 -20.00 -47.11 -52.19
C ALA A 496 -20.79 -47.45 -50.92
N THR A 497 -22.05 -47.84 -51.13
CA THR A 497 -23.00 -48.29 -50.12
C THR A 497 -22.43 -49.45 -49.30
N GLY A 498 -22.51 -49.33 -47.98
CA GLY A 498 -22.17 -50.41 -47.06
C GLY A 498 -23.28 -51.45 -46.98
N GLU A 499 -22.86 -52.71 -46.96
CA GLU A 499 -23.44 -53.80 -46.18
C GLU A 499 -22.28 -54.68 -45.67
N ASP A 500 -22.46 -55.27 -44.49
CA ASP A 500 -21.54 -56.11 -43.70
C ASP A 500 -20.51 -55.33 -42.86
N GLY A 501 -20.40 -55.45 -41.54
CA GLY A 501 -20.98 -56.38 -40.58
C GLY A 501 -20.23 -56.19 -39.26
N LEU A 502 -20.95 -56.33 -38.15
CA LEU A 502 -20.44 -56.27 -36.78
C LEU A 502 -19.20 -57.16 -36.55
N GLY A 503 -18.14 -56.58 -35.96
CA GLY A 503 -17.16 -57.34 -35.17
C GLY A 503 -15.70 -57.07 -35.51
N ALA A 504 -15.02 -56.29 -34.66
CA ALA A 504 -13.64 -56.55 -34.18
C ALA A 504 -13.11 -55.34 -33.38
N LEU A 505 -13.59 -55.17 -32.16
CA LEU A 505 -12.98 -54.30 -31.15
C LEU A 505 -12.94 -55.07 -29.83
N LEU A 506 -12.25 -56.22 -29.82
CA LEU A 506 -11.84 -56.98 -28.64
C LEU A 506 -11.05 -58.21 -29.11
N GLY A 507 -9.73 -58.17 -29.03
CA GLY A 507 -8.91 -59.30 -29.47
C GLY A 507 -7.41 -59.03 -29.49
N LEU A 508 -6.85 -58.52 -28.39
CA LEU A 508 -5.39 -58.50 -28.19
C LEU A 508 -5.05 -58.57 -26.70
N LEU A 509 -5.51 -59.64 -26.05
CA LEU A 509 -4.92 -60.18 -24.81
C LEU A 509 -5.36 -61.65 -24.69
N LEU A 510 -4.37 -62.54 -24.56
CA LEU A 510 -4.45 -63.95 -24.15
C LEU A 510 -4.93 -64.98 -25.21
N GLY A 511 -3.98 -65.46 -26.01
CA GLY A 511 -4.06 -66.72 -26.76
C GLY A 511 -2.92 -67.65 -26.36
N LEU A 512 -3.05 -68.29 -25.19
CA LEU A 512 -2.13 -69.31 -24.68
C LEU A 512 -2.39 -70.63 -25.43
N GLY A 513 -1.34 -71.12 -26.11
CA GLY A 513 -1.00 -72.53 -26.28
C GLY A 513 -2.03 -73.48 -26.92
N ILE A 514 -1.64 -74.10 -28.03
CA ILE A 514 -1.55 -75.57 -28.13
C ILE A 514 -0.63 -75.94 -29.31
N LEU A 515 0.49 -76.55 -28.92
CA LEU A 515 1.29 -77.58 -29.59
C LEU A 515 1.17 -77.78 -31.10
N LEU A 516 2.29 -77.57 -31.81
CA LEU A 516 2.78 -78.59 -32.74
C LEU A 516 4.27 -78.85 -32.51
N TRP A 517 4.52 -80.07 -32.04
CA TRP A 517 5.79 -80.77 -32.07
C TRP A 517 5.88 -81.50 -33.42
N ARG A 518 6.78 -81.11 -34.32
CA ARG A 518 7.68 -82.02 -35.09
C ARG A 518 8.43 -81.32 -36.23
N ARG A 519 9.76 -81.32 -36.05
CA ARG A 519 10.83 -81.76 -36.98
C ARG A 519 10.65 -81.53 -38.49
N GLY A 520 11.65 -80.84 -39.03
CA GLY A 520 12.05 -80.84 -40.44
C GLY A 520 13.13 -79.79 -40.63
#